data_AF-A0A8T4CX78-F1
#
_entry.id   AF-A0A8T4CX78-F1
#
_cell.length_a   1.000
_cell.length_b   1.000
_cell.length_c   1.000
_cell.angle_alpha   90.00
_cell.angle_beta   90.00
_cell.angle_gamma   90.00
#
_symmetry.space_group_name_H-M   'P 1'
#
loop_
_entity.id
_entity.type
_entity.pdbx_description
1 polymer ?
#
loop_
_entity_poly.entity_id
_entity_poly.type
_entity_poly.pdbx_seq_one_letter_code
_entity_poly.pdbx_strand_id
1 'polypeptide(L)'
;MKKSLTILALALGFSTAFTVAGTEVKDGIVKKDDCKLLENDAKIILSKNVSAAFACDEAAATITFGTCSSSGSRGPAKFKCSNSAAPNETPKWNIEGCTEEGKEIEVTGYKGFTLSSKGGSMGAIEFPKPCSGADLAGAVK
;
A
#
# COMPACT_ATOMS: atom_id res chain seq x y z
N MET A 1 16.47 59.83 1.35
CA MET A 1 16.45 59.04 2.62
C MET A 1 15.55 57.84 2.35
N LYS A 2 16.03 56.74 1.75
CA LYS A 2 16.70 55.53 2.29
C LYS A 2 15.95 54.82 3.43
N LYS A 3 15.59 53.54 3.16
CA LYS A 3 15.29 52.38 4.06
C LYS A 3 13.81 52.21 4.44
N SER A 4 13.18 51.03 4.44
CA SER A 4 13.53 49.65 4.03
C SER A 4 12.20 48.88 3.96
N LEU A 5 11.90 48.17 2.85
CA LEU A 5 10.78 47.22 2.78
C LEU A 5 11.33 45.81 3.04
N THR A 6 11.07 45.27 4.23
CA THR A 6 11.42 43.90 4.60
C THR A 6 10.34 42.95 4.06
N ILE A 7 10.67 42.17 3.04
CA ILE A 7 9.82 41.08 2.52
C ILE A 7 10.05 39.86 3.43
N LEU A 8 9.04 39.52 4.23
CA LEU A 8 9.01 38.31 5.04
C LEU A 8 8.71 37.12 4.11
N ALA A 9 9.76 36.41 3.69
CA ALA A 9 9.64 35.18 2.91
C ALA A 9 9.06 34.07 3.81
N LEU A 10 7.78 33.76 3.61
CA LEU A 10 7.10 32.64 4.25
C LEU A 10 7.56 31.35 3.56
N ALA A 11 8.57 30.69 4.11
CA ALA A 11 8.99 29.36 3.68
C ALA A 11 7.92 28.35 4.11
N LEU A 12 6.99 28.05 3.20
CA LEU A 12 6.11 26.90 3.31
C LEU A 12 6.97 25.64 3.19
N GLY A 13 7.39 25.10 4.32
CA GLY A 13 8.02 23.79 4.41
C GLY A 13 7.01 22.74 3.97
N PHE A 14 7.12 22.29 2.73
CA PHE A 14 6.45 21.07 2.27
C PHE A 14 6.98 19.91 3.12
N SER A 15 6.19 19.51 4.11
CA SER A 15 6.42 18.29 4.85
C SER A 15 6.07 17.15 3.91
N THR A 16 7.07 16.59 3.24
CA THR A 16 6.91 15.30 2.55
C THR A 16 6.63 14.28 3.63
N ALA A 17 5.36 13.93 3.82
CA ALA A 17 4.99 12.77 4.62
C ALA A 17 5.71 11.57 4.01
N PHE A 18 6.75 11.11 4.69
CA PHE A 18 7.44 9.88 4.34
C PHE A 18 6.45 8.75 4.59
N THR A 19 5.72 8.33 3.56
CA THR A 19 4.92 7.11 3.65
C THR A 19 5.90 5.95 3.67
N VAL A 20 6.00 5.25 4.79
CA VAL A 20 6.81 4.03 4.85
C VAL A 20 6.20 3.02 3.88
N ALA A 21 7.02 2.53 2.95
CA ALA A 21 6.61 1.49 2.03
C ALA A 21 6.47 0.16 2.81
N GLY A 22 5.38 -0.55 2.57
CA GLY A 22 5.22 -1.89 3.12
C GLY A 22 6.28 -2.85 2.58
N THR A 23 6.59 -3.86 3.37
CA THR A 23 7.51 -4.94 3.10
C THR A 23 6.75 -6.27 3.13
N GLU A 24 6.98 -7.12 2.13
CA GLU A 24 6.40 -8.46 2.10
C GLU A 24 6.97 -9.33 3.23
N VAL A 25 6.10 -10.07 3.91
CA VAL A 25 6.51 -11.06 4.92
C VAL A 25 6.92 -12.34 4.20
N LYS A 26 8.21 -12.64 4.18
CA LYS A 26 8.75 -13.90 3.66
C LYS A 26 8.83 -14.94 4.77
N ASP A 27 8.44 -16.17 4.46
CA ASP A 27 8.49 -17.33 5.37
C ASP A 27 7.73 -17.15 6.70
N GLY A 28 6.80 -16.18 6.77
CA GLY A 28 6.04 -15.88 7.97
C GLY A 28 6.88 -15.27 9.09
N ILE A 29 8.02 -14.64 8.80
CA ILE A 29 8.86 -13.98 9.81
C ILE A 29 9.04 -12.51 9.44
N VAL A 30 8.81 -11.63 10.42
CA VAL A 30 9.19 -10.23 10.38
C VAL A 30 10.39 -10.06 11.30
N LYS A 31 11.53 -9.74 10.71
CA LYS A 31 12.75 -9.58 11.50
C LYS A 31 12.72 -8.25 12.23
N LYS A 32 13.31 -8.23 13.42
CA LYS A 32 13.57 -7.00 14.16
C LYS A 32 14.36 -5.97 13.36
N ASP A 33 15.25 -6.43 12.48
CA ASP A 33 16.03 -5.52 11.65
C ASP A 33 15.20 -4.82 10.58
N ASP A 34 14.09 -5.43 10.14
CA ASP A 34 13.16 -4.84 9.19
C ASP A 34 12.11 -3.96 9.90
N CYS A 35 11.97 -4.07 11.23
CA CYS A 35 11.11 -3.21 12.05
C CYS A 35 11.66 -3.00 13.46
N LYS A 36 12.30 -1.85 13.69
CA LYS A 36 12.97 -1.53 14.97
C LYS A 36 12.02 -1.35 16.15
N LEU A 37 10.72 -1.24 15.90
CA LEU A 37 9.69 -1.24 16.93
C LEU A 37 9.50 -2.61 17.60
N LEU A 38 10.01 -3.68 16.99
CA LEU A 38 9.94 -5.03 17.56
C LEU A 38 11.11 -5.27 18.53
N GLU A 39 10.81 -5.83 19.71
CA GLU A 39 11.84 -6.25 20.66
C GLU A 39 12.55 -7.54 20.17
N ASN A 40 11.81 -8.43 19.50
CA ASN A 40 12.25 -9.71 18.96
C ASN A 40 11.61 -9.95 17.58
N ASP A 41 12.14 -10.90 16.81
CA ASP A 41 11.52 -11.33 15.55
C ASP A 41 10.07 -11.78 15.78
N ALA A 42 9.15 -11.28 14.95
CA ALA A 42 7.75 -11.63 15.02
C ALA A 42 7.43 -12.73 14.02
N LYS A 43 6.80 -13.81 14.50
CA LYS A 43 6.34 -14.92 13.66
C LYS A 43 4.85 -14.78 13.35
N ILE A 44 4.52 -14.84 12.07
CA ILE A 44 3.17 -14.82 11.54
C ILE A 44 2.90 -16.20 10.91
N ILE A 45 1.89 -16.90 11.43
CA ILE A 45 1.48 -18.19 10.90
C ILE A 45 0.50 -17.93 9.75
N LEU A 46 0.97 -18.16 8.52
CA LEU A 46 0.15 -17.98 7.32
C LEU A 46 -0.44 -19.32 6.88
N SER A 47 -1.74 -19.31 6.58
CA SER A 47 -2.39 -20.43 5.90
C SER A 47 -1.88 -20.57 4.47
N LYS A 48 -2.09 -21.75 3.87
CA LYS A 48 -1.81 -21.97 2.45
C LYS A 48 -2.54 -20.90 1.60
N ASN A 49 -1.84 -20.33 0.64
CA ASN A 49 -2.34 -19.30 -0.29
C ASN A 49 -2.65 -17.92 0.34
N VAL A 50 -2.19 -17.66 1.57
CA VAL A 50 -2.25 -16.33 2.21
C VAL A 50 -0.89 -15.67 2.15
N SER A 51 -0.88 -14.45 1.61
CA SER A 51 0.27 -13.56 1.61
C SER A 51 0.12 -12.54 2.73
N ALA A 52 1.23 -12.08 3.30
CA ALA A 52 1.23 -11.00 4.28
C ALA A 52 2.29 -9.95 3.93
N ALA A 53 2.04 -8.72 4.35
CA ALA A 53 2.98 -7.62 4.29
C ALA A 53 2.85 -6.78 5.56
N PHE A 54 3.88 -6.01 5.88
CA PHE A 54 3.86 -5.10 7.02
C PHE A 54 4.52 -3.77 6.66
N ALA A 55 4.08 -2.68 7.28
CA ALA A 55 4.79 -1.40 7.28
C ALA A 55 5.17 -1.04 8.71
N CYS A 56 6.41 -0.60 8.90
CA CYS A 56 6.95 -0.22 10.20
C CYS A 56 7.28 1.28 10.21
N ASP A 57 6.42 2.07 10.81
CA ASP A 57 6.60 3.51 10.93
C ASP A 57 7.11 3.86 12.33
N GLU A 58 8.42 4.05 12.45
CA GLU A 58 9.09 4.43 13.69
C GLU A 58 8.70 5.82 14.17
N ALA A 59 8.50 6.77 13.25
CA ALA A 59 8.11 8.14 13.60
C ALA A 59 6.71 8.17 14.20
N ALA A 60 5.82 7.32 13.68
CA ALA A 60 4.47 7.16 14.17
C ALA A 60 4.36 6.11 15.28
N ALA A 61 5.44 5.41 15.65
CA ALA A 61 5.46 4.26 16.55
C ALA A 61 4.38 3.21 16.22
N THR A 62 4.25 2.88 14.93
CA THR A 62 3.15 2.06 14.39
C THR A 62 3.67 0.91 13.55
N ILE A 63 3.04 -0.25 13.70
CA ILE A 63 3.22 -1.38 12.79
C ILE A 63 1.86 -1.68 12.17
N THR A 64 1.78 -1.60 10.84
CA THR A 64 0.60 -2.00 10.08
C THR A 64 0.85 -3.36 9.46
N PHE A 65 -0.07 -4.30 9.62
CA PHE A 65 -0.05 -5.59 8.95
C PHE A 65 -1.17 -5.67 7.92
N GLY A 66 -0.85 -6.22 6.76
CA GLY A 66 -1.82 -6.62 5.74
C GLY A 66 -1.77 -8.11 5.52
N THR A 67 -2.92 -8.71 5.28
CA THR A 67 -3.01 -10.09 4.75
C THR A 67 -3.94 -10.13 3.56
N CYS A 68 -3.68 -11.05 2.64
CA CYS A 68 -4.58 -11.27 1.52
C CYS A 68 -4.56 -12.73 1.08
N SER A 69 -5.75 -13.27 0.79
CA SER A 69 -5.90 -14.62 0.25
C SER A 69 -5.95 -14.59 -1.27
N SER A 70 -5.03 -15.30 -1.91
CA SER A 70 -5.01 -15.45 -3.38
C SER A 70 -6.18 -16.31 -3.91
N SER A 71 -6.94 -16.98 -3.04
CA SER A 71 -8.01 -17.89 -3.44
C SER A 71 -9.40 -17.57 -2.89
N GLY A 72 -9.52 -16.94 -1.71
CA GLY A 72 -10.75 -17.03 -0.91
C GLY A 72 -11.64 -15.81 -0.79
N SER A 73 -11.12 -14.58 -0.83
CA SER A 73 -11.94 -13.36 -0.59
C SER A 73 -12.16 -12.61 -1.88
N ARG A 74 -13.36 -12.74 -2.46
CA ARG A 74 -13.72 -12.13 -3.76
C ARG A 74 -15.07 -11.43 -3.70
N GLY A 75 -15.23 -10.38 -4.48
CA GLY A 75 -16.51 -9.70 -4.65
C GLY A 75 -16.47 -8.65 -5.76
N PRO A 76 -17.64 -8.16 -6.21
CA PRO A 76 -17.70 -7.06 -7.16
C PRO A 76 -17.04 -5.82 -6.55
N ALA A 77 -16.15 -5.21 -7.32
CA ALA A 77 -15.38 -4.04 -6.94
C ALA A 77 -15.16 -3.14 -8.17
N LYS A 78 -15.17 -1.84 -7.94
CA LYS A 78 -14.95 -0.84 -9.00
C LYS A 78 -13.51 -0.39 -8.99
N PHE A 79 -12.90 -0.43 -10.16
CA PHE A 79 -11.51 -0.03 -10.30
C PHE A 79 -11.36 0.93 -11.48
N LYS A 80 -10.42 1.87 -11.31
CA LYS A 80 -10.04 2.80 -12.38
C LYS A 80 -9.00 2.15 -13.28
N CYS A 81 -9.28 2.23 -14.58
CA CYS A 81 -8.33 1.86 -15.61
C CYS A 81 -7.14 2.82 -15.61
N SER A 82 -5.93 2.25 -15.62
CA SER A 82 -4.69 2.99 -15.82
C SER A 82 -3.79 2.27 -16.81
N ASN A 83 -3.15 3.06 -17.67
CA ASN A 83 -2.22 2.65 -18.70
C ASN A 83 -0.80 3.03 -18.29
N SER A 84 0.05 2.03 -18.17
CA SER A 84 1.48 2.20 -17.85
C SER A 84 2.39 2.21 -19.09
N ALA A 85 1.82 2.10 -20.29
CA ALA A 85 2.58 2.12 -21.53
C ALA A 85 3.10 3.52 -21.87
N ALA A 86 4.29 3.58 -22.47
CA ALA A 86 4.82 4.82 -23.02
C ALA A 86 3.97 5.29 -24.22
N PRO A 87 4.04 6.59 -24.60
CA PRO A 87 3.34 7.08 -25.78
C PRO A 87 3.71 6.26 -27.03
N ASN A 88 2.69 5.81 -27.77
CA ASN A 88 2.79 4.98 -28.99
C ASN A 88 3.17 3.49 -28.78
N GLU A 89 3.20 2.99 -27.55
CA GLU A 89 3.24 1.55 -27.29
C GLU A 89 1.84 0.94 -27.20
N THR A 90 1.75 -0.38 -27.34
CA THR A 90 0.52 -1.11 -27.01
C THR A 90 0.14 -0.82 -25.54
N PRO A 91 -1.12 -0.44 -25.27
CA PRO A 91 -1.57 -0.15 -23.91
C PRO A 91 -1.29 -1.30 -22.95
N LYS A 92 -0.75 -0.95 -21.78
CA LYS A 92 -0.47 -1.87 -20.66
C LYS A 92 -1.39 -1.51 -19.52
N TRP A 93 -2.61 -2.04 -19.61
CA TRP A 93 -3.67 -1.80 -18.64
C TRP A 93 -3.39 -2.52 -17.33
N ASN A 94 -3.71 -1.85 -16.23
CA ASN A 94 -3.67 -2.42 -14.88
C ASN A 94 -4.73 -3.53 -14.67
N ILE A 95 -5.79 -3.57 -15.49
CA ILE A 95 -6.95 -4.46 -15.33
C ILE A 95 -7.42 -4.94 -16.70
N GLU A 96 -7.76 -6.23 -16.79
CA GLU A 96 -8.35 -6.81 -17.98
C GLU A 96 -9.75 -6.22 -18.26
N GLY A 97 -10.03 -5.90 -19.52
CA GLY A 97 -11.27 -5.24 -19.93
C GLY A 97 -11.21 -3.70 -19.92
N CYS A 98 -10.10 -3.12 -19.48
CA CYS A 98 -9.85 -1.70 -19.68
C CYS A 98 -9.60 -1.35 -21.14
N THR A 99 -10.20 -0.24 -21.58
CA THR A 99 -10.07 0.27 -22.95
C THR A 99 -9.72 1.76 -22.99
N GLU A 100 -9.84 2.45 -21.86
CA GLU A 100 -9.73 3.90 -21.76
C GLU A 100 -9.19 4.28 -20.38
N GLU A 101 -8.27 5.25 -20.34
CA GLU A 101 -7.66 5.78 -19.11
C GLU A 101 -8.72 6.43 -18.21
N GLY A 102 -8.67 6.15 -16.91
CA GLY A 102 -9.55 6.78 -15.91
C GLY A 102 -10.98 6.26 -15.87
N LYS A 103 -11.41 5.45 -16.85
CA LYS A 103 -12.71 4.78 -16.85
C LYS A 103 -12.81 3.82 -15.67
N GLU A 104 -13.96 3.80 -14.99
CA GLU A 104 -14.25 2.81 -13.96
C GLU A 104 -14.92 1.59 -14.58
N ILE A 105 -14.41 0.41 -14.24
CA ILE A 105 -15.02 -0.88 -14.58
C ILE A 105 -15.29 -1.68 -13.31
N GLU A 106 -16.35 -2.48 -13.34
CA GLU A 106 -16.67 -3.41 -12.28
C GLU A 106 -16.11 -4.80 -12.64
N VAL A 107 -15.27 -5.33 -11.77
CA VAL A 107 -14.74 -6.69 -11.90
C VAL A 107 -14.87 -7.43 -10.57
N THR A 108 -14.86 -8.76 -10.62
CA THR A 108 -14.74 -9.56 -9.39
C THR A 108 -13.31 -9.46 -8.87
N GLY A 109 -13.09 -8.55 -7.93
CA GLY A 109 -11.80 -8.32 -7.30
C GLY A 109 -11.56 -9.24 -6.11
N TYR A 110 -10.32 -9.24 -5.64
CA TYR A 110 -9.86 -9.88 -4.43
C TYR A 110 -9.75 -8.86 -3.31
N LYS A 111 -9.88 -9.29 -2.05
CA LYS A 111 -9.74 -8.39 -0.90
C LYS A 111 -8.58 -8.79 -0.01
N GLY A 112 -7.72 -7.83 0.27
CA GLY A 112 -6.80 -7.85 1.40
C GLY A 112 -7.38 -7.05 2.56
N PHE A 113 -6.86 -7.32 3.75
CA PHE A 113 -7.28 -6.66 4.97
C PHE A 113 -6.07 -6.18 5.74
N THR A 114 -6.17 -4.97 6.29
CA THR A 114 -5.08 -4.34 7.05
C THR A 114 -5.52 -3.97 8.45
N LEU A 115 -4.58 -4.05 9.39
CA LEU A 115 -4.76 -3.62 10.77
C LEU A 115 -3.49 -2.95 11.27
N SER A 116 -3.64 -1.94 12.12
CA SER A 116 -2.55 -1.18 12.71
C SER A 116 -2.42 -1.44 14.21
N SER A 117 -1.19 -1.44 14.72
CA SER A 117 -0.90 -1.51 16.15
C SER A 117 -1.41 -0.31 16.94
N LYS A 118 -1.72 0.81 16.27
CA LYS A 118 -2.43 1.96 16.88
C LYS A 118 -3.90 1.66 17.21
N GLY A 119 -4.42 0.51 16.78
CA GLY A 119 -5.82 0.17 16.91
C GLY A 119 -6.67 0.74 15.77
N GLY A 120 -7.99 0.68 15.95
CA GLY A 120 -8.98 1.03 14.93
C GLY A 120 -9.64 -0.19 14.29
N SER A 121 -10.45 0.07 13.26
CA SER A 121 -11.13 -0.97 12.50
C SER A 121 -10.21 -1.56 11.43
N MET A 122 -10.46 -2.83 11.10
CA MET A 122 -9.80 -3.48 9.97
C MET A 122 -10.16 -2.76 8.67
N GLY A 123 -9.13 -2.33 7.92
CA GLY A 123 -9.27 -1.77 6.58
C GLY A 123 -9.38 -2.87 5.54
N ALA A 124 -10.08 -2.60 4.43
CA ALA A 124 -10.13 -3.49 3.28
C ALA A 124 -9.42 -2.82 2.09
N ILE A 125 -8.65 -3.62 1.36
CA ILE A 125 -7.95 -3.21 0.13
C ILE A 125 -8.43 -4.11 -0.99
N GLU A 126 -8.84 -3.52 -2.10
CA GLU A 126 -9.34 -4.25 -3.25
C GLU A 126 -8.23 -4.42 -4.29
N PHE A 127 -8.13 -5.62 -4.84
CA PHE A 127 -7.18 -5.99 -5.88
C PHE A 127 -7.94 -6.49 -7.10
N PRO A 128 -7.62 -6.03 -8.32
CA PRO A 128 -8.31 -6.48 -9.53
C PRO A 128 -7.91 -7.90 -9.96
N LYS A 129 -6.86 -8.46 -9.36
CA LYS A 129 -6.28 -9.79 -9.63
C LYS A 129 -5.95 -10.50 -8.32
N PRO A 130 -5.64 -11.81 -8.33
CA PRO A 130 -5.13 -12.48 -7.13
C PRO A 130 -3.96 -11.69 -6.53
N CYS A 131 -4.07 -11.34 -5.26
CA CYS A 131 -3.06 -10.55 -4.57
C CYS A 131 -1.80 -11.37 -4.31
N SER A 132 -0.65 -10.79 -4.64
CA SER A 132 0.67 -11.26 -4.21
C SER A 132 1.15 -10.51 -2.98
N GLY A 133 2.19 -11.02 -2.31
CA GLY A 133 2.84 -10.30 -1.20
C GLY A 133 3.40 -8.95 -1.64
N ALA A 134 3.91 -8.84 -2.87
CA ALA A 134 4.36 -7.59 -3.46
C ALA A 134 3.23 -6.57 -3.69
N ASP A 135 2.07 -7.02 -4.21
CA ASP A 135 0.90 -6.14 -4.36
C ASP A 135 0.45 -5.59 -3.00
N LEU A 136 0.48 -6.45 -1.97
CA LEU A 136 0.10 -6.10 -0.62
C LEU A 136 1.11 -5.16 0.05
N ALA A 137 2.42 -5.37 -0.17
CA ALA A 137 3.48 -4.50 0.30
C ALA A 137 3.37 -3.08 -0.27
N GLY A 138 2.97 -2.93 -1.54
CA GLY A 138 2.68 -1.62 -2.12
C GLY A 138 1.44 -0.93 -1.54
N ALA A 139 0.55 -1.69 -0.90
CA ALA A 139 -0.73 -1.20 -0.40
C ALA A 139 -0.76 -0.96 1.12
N VAL A 140 0.06 -1.66 1.89
CA VAL A 140 0.23 -1.44 3.34
C VAL A 140 1.08 -0.20 3.58
N LYS A 141 0.62 0.68 4.46
CA LYS A 141 1.26 1.96 4.83
C LYS A 141 1.12 2.23 6.32
#